data_AF-A0A504XWJ3-F1
#
_entry.id   AF-A0A504XWJ3-F1
#
_cell.length_a   1.000
_cell.length_b   1.000
_cell.length_c   1.000
_cell.angle_alpha   90.00
_cell.angle_beta   90.00
_cell.angle_gamma   90.00
#
_symmetry.space_group_name_H-M   'P 1'
#
loop_
_entity.id
_entity.type
_entity.pdbx_description
1 polymer ?
#
loop_
_entity_poly.entity_id
_entity_poly.type
_entity_poly.pdbx_seq_one_letter_code
_entity_poly.pdbx_strand_id
1 'polypeptide(L)'
;MIHPYLWIAVVGGFVGFLVACGNGANDLANAFGTSYGSRVLTMLQIVVIAAVCEFSGAVGLGSEVATTMSSGIAKLSTFEDDPYVLMYGFLCTLGATFIWLLVATLANLPVSSHHAVAGGIIGFALVYGGGDAVVWAGRKQAFPYVSGFVPIVVSWFISPLLAGLAAAVLYSMARFLILERTFA
;
A
#
# COMPACT_ATOMS: atom_id res chain seq x y z
N MET A 1 -24.31 -18.27 -19.93
CA MET A 1 -24.81 -16.93 -19.57
C MET A 1 -23.63 -16.16 -18.99
N ILE A 2 -23.26 -15.02 -19.58
CA ILE A 2 -22.21 -14.16 -19.01
C ILE A 2 -22.76 -13.66 -17.67
N HIS A 3 -22.07 -13.95 -16.56
CA HIS A 3 -22.47 -13.41 -15.26
C HIS A 3 -22.58 -11.89 -15.37
N PRO A 4 -23.68 -11.25 -14.94
CA PRO A 4 -23.93 -9.81 -15.16
C PRO A 4 -22.86 -8.90 -14.55
N TYR A 5 -21.99 -9.44 -13.69
CA TYR A 5 -20.96 -8.72 -12.95
C TYR A 5 -19.53 -9.08 -13.39
N LEU A 6 -19.36 -9.97 -14.37
CA LEU A 6 -18.04 -10.38 -14.87
C LEU A 6 -17.24 -9.17 -15.41
N TRP A 7 -17.94 -8.20 -16.00
CA TRP A 7 -17.30 -7.00 -16.51
C TRP A 7 -16.59 -6.20 -15.41
N ILE A 8 -17.11 -6.16 -14.18
CA ILE A 8 -16.44 -5.48 -13.06
C ILE A 8 -15.13 -6.17 -12.74
N ALA A 9 -15.11 -7.51 -12.73
CA ALA A 9 -13.88 -8.27 -12.48
C ALA A 9 -12.85 -8.05 -13.59
N VAL A 10 -13.29 -8.04 -14.86
CA VAL A 10 -12.39 -7.82 -16.01
C VAL A 10 -11.83 -6.40 -16.00
N VAL A 11 -12.69 -5.39 -15.87
CA VAL A 11 -12.27 -3.98 -15.83
C VAL A 11 -11.46 -3.72 -14.56
N GLY A 12 -11.88 -4.24 -13.42
CA GLY A 12 -11.17 -4.13 -12.14
C GLY A 12 -9.79 -4.77 -12.18
N GLY A 13 -9.64 -5.92 -12.85
CA GLY A 13 -8.33 -6.54 -13.09
C GLY A 13 -7.42 -5.65 -13.94
N PHE A 14 -7.95 -5.07 -15.01
CA PHE A 14 -7.20 -4.14 -15.85
C PHE A 14 -6.81 -2.86 -15.10
N VAL A 15 -7.74 -2.23 -14.36
CA VAL A 15 -7.44 -1.04 -13.55
C VAL A 15 -6.49 -1.38 -12.40
N GLY A 16 -6.61 -2.57 -11.79
CA GLY A 16 -5.70 -3.06 -10.78
C GLY A 16 -4.27 -3.22 -11.31
N PHE A 17 -4.11 -3.71 -12.55
CA PHE A 17 -2.82 -3.71 -13.23
C PHE A 17 -2.26 -2.30 -13.40
N LEU A 18 -3.09 -1.32 -13.79
CA LEU A 18 -2.67 0.08 -13.89
C LEU A 18 -2.26 0.68 -12.54
N VAL A 19 -2.99 0.38 -11.45
CA VAL A 19 -2.59 0.75 -10.08
C VAL A 19 -1.24 0.14 -9.75
N ALA A 20 -0.99 -1.12 -10.07
CA ALA A 20 0.30 -1.77 -9.83
C ALA A 20 1.44 -1.09 -10.61
N CYS A 21 1.21 -0.71 -11.86
CA CYS A 21 2.18 0.09 -12.63
C CYS A 21 2.43 1.47 -11.97
N GLY A 22 1.38 2.14 -11.51
CA GLY A 22 1.47 3.42 -10.81
C GLY A 22 2.25 3.32 -9.50
N ASN A 23 2.01 2.26 -8.71
CA ASN A 23 2.76 1.97 -7.49
C ASN A 23 4.24 1.78 -7.82
N GLY A 24 4.57 0.96 -8.82
CA GLY A 24 5.96 0.75 -9.23
C GLY A 24 6.64 2.06 -9.66
N ALA A 25 5.96 2.91 -10.42
CA ALA A 25 6.51 4.19 -10.87
C ALA A 25 6.75 5.18 -9.71
N ASN A 26 5.82 5.25 -8.75
CA ASN A 26 5.89 6.17 -7.62
C ASN A 26 6.85 5.69 -6.52
N ASP A 27 6.90 4.38 -6.24
CA ASP A 27 7.56 3.83 -5.06
C ASP A 27 8.99 3.33 -5.33
N LEU A 28 9.40 3.15 -6.59
CA LEU A 28 10.76 2.66 -6.93
C LEU A 28 11.87 3.56 -6.35
N ALA A 29 11.62 4.87 -6.30
CA ALA A 29 12.56 5.84 -5.73
C ALA A 29 12.80 5.60 -4.22
N ASN A 30 11.84 5.02 -3.50
CA ASN A 30 11.96 4.78 -2.06
C ASN A 30 13.01 3.71 -1.75
N ALA A 31 13.14 2.68 -2.59
CA ALA A 31 14.11 1.60 -2.41
C ALA A 31 15.48 1.90 -3.04
N PHE A 32 15.50 2.54 -4.22
CA PHE A 32 16.72 2.68 -5.01
C PHE A 32 17.23 4.11 -5.17
N GLY A 33 16.57 5.11 -4.58
CA GLY A 33 16.97 6.52 -4.71
C GLY A 33 18.40 6.80 -4.26
N THR A 34 18.85 6.20 -3.15
CA THR A 34 20.23 6.32 -2.66
C THR A 34 21.24 5.61 -3.55
N SER A 35 20.90 4.43 -4.07
CA SER A 35 21.77 3.64 -4.97
C SER A 35 21.95 4.31 -6.33
N TYR A 36 20.87 4.90 -6.87
CA TYR A 36 20.92 5.69 -8.09
C TYR A 36 21.69 7.01 -7.88
N GLY A 37 21.42 7.73 -6.79
CA GLY A 37 22.08 9.00 -6.46
C GLY A 37 23.59 8.86 -6.23
N SER A 38 24.02 7.74 -5.63
CA SER A 38 25.45 7.40 -5.44
C SER A 38 26.12 6.82 -6.68
N ARG A 39 25.37 6.62 -7.78
CA ARG A 39 25.84 6.01 -9.04
C ARG A 39 26.43 4.60 -8.87
N VAL A 40 26.04 3.88 -7.83
CA VAL A 40 26.46 2.49 -7.61
C VAL A 40 25.78 1.55 -8.59
N LEU A 41 24.53 1.85 -8.97
CA LEU A 41 23.75 1.07 -9.92
C LEU A 41 23.24 1.94 -11.07
N THR A 42 23.20 1.36 -12.27
CA THR A 42 22.55 1.96 -13.43
C THR A 42 21.03 1.80 -13.37
N MET A 43 20.29 2.65 -14.08
CA MET A 43 18.81 2.60 -14.12
C MET A 43 18.30 1.23 -14.58
N LEU A 44 18.94 0.62 -15.60
CA LEU A 44 18.51 -0.69 -16.10
C LEU A 44 18.70 -1.80 -15.06
N GLN A 45 19.82 -1.78 -14.32
CA GLN A 45 20.06 -2.74 -13.23
C GLN A 45 19.02 -2.59 -12.12
N ILE A 46 18.70 -1.34 -11.74
CA ILE A 46 17.67 -1.05 -10.73
C ILE A 46 16.32 -1.63 -11.16
N VAL A 47 15.89 -1.39 -12.40
CA VAL A 47 14.60 -1.89 -12.92
C VAL A 47 14.53 -3.43 -12.87
N VAL A 48 15.61 -4.11 -13.28
CA VAL A 48 15.64 -5.59 -13.27
C VAL A 48 15.58 -6.13 -11.84
N ILE A 49 16.38 -5.58 -10.92
CA ILE A 49 16.38 -6.01 -9.51
C ILE A 49 15.02 -5.73 -8.87
N ALA A 50 14.48 -4.53 -9.06
CA ALA A 50 13.18 -4.15 -8.52
C ALA A 50 12.07 -5.05 -9.04
N ALA A 51 12.02 -5.35 -10.35
CA ALA A 51 11.01 -6.23 -10.93
C ALA A 51 11.01 -7.61 -10.27
N VAL A 52 12.19 -8.22 -10.05
CA VAL A 52 12.30 -9.53 -9.40
C VAL A 52 11.93 -9.47 -7.93
N CYS A 53 12.49 -8.52 -7.19
CA CYS A 53 12.29 -8.40 -5.74
C CYS A 53 10.85 -8.01 -5.38
N GLU A 54 10.28 -7.00 -6.04
CA GLU A 54 8.91 -6.54 -5.80
C GLU A 54 7.89 -7.60 -6.19
N PHE A 55 8.06 -8.27 -7.34
CA PHE A 55 7.17 -9.36 -7.72
C PHE A 55 7.23 -10.54 -6.73
N SER A 56 8.44 -10.93 -6.32
CA SER A 56 8.63 -12.01 -5.36
C SER A 56 8.03 -11.67 -3.99
N GLY A 57 8.19 -10.42 -3.54
CA GLY A 57 7.60 -9.92 -2.31
C GLY A 57 6.07 -9.87 -2.38
N ALA A 58 5.51 -9.39 -3.48
CA ALA A 58 4.07 -9.34 -3.69
C ALA A 58 3.44 -10.74 -3.66
N VAL A 59 4.06 -11.72 -4.33
CA VAL A 59 3.58 -13.11 -4.36
C VAL A 59 3.78 -13.81 -3.01
N GLY A 60 4.93 -13.61 -2.36
CA GLY A 60 5.29 -14.33 -1.15
C GLY A 60 4.68 -13.77 0.15
N LEU A 61 4.47 -12.45 0.22
CA LEU A 61 4.13 -11.74 1.46
C LEU A 61 2.92 -10.80 1.33
N GLY A 62 2.34 -10.62 0.13
CA GLY A 62 1.31 -9.63 -0.12
C GLY A 62 -0.09 -9.96 0.41
N SER A 63 -0.38 -11.22 0.75
CA SER A 63 -1.73 -11.71 1.08
C SER A 63 -2.32 -11.04 2.33
N GLU A 64 -1.52 -10.82 3.36
CA GLU A 64 -1.96 -10.24 4.64
C GLU A 64 -2.40 -8.78 4.48
N VAL A 65 -1.64 -8.00 3.70
CA VAL A 65 -1.97 -6.60 3.41
C VAL A 65 -3.20 -6.53 2.52
N ALA A 66 -3.28 -7.38 1.49
CA ALA A 66 -4.45 -7.45 0.61
C ALA A 66 -5.73 -7.75 1.39
N THR A 67 -5.69 -8.73 2.30
CA THR A 67 -6.83 -9.10 3.16
C THR A 67 -7.25 -7.98 4.09
N THR A 68 -6.26 -7.26 4.66
CA THR A 68 -6.51 -6.10 5.53
C THR A 68 -7.19 -4.98 4.75
N MET A 69 -6.78 -4.72 3.51
CA MET A 69 -7.43 -3.71 2.67
C MET A 69 -8.83 -4.14 2.24
N SER A 70 -9.02 -5.39 1.80
CA SER A 70 -10.31 -5.85 1.24
C SER A 70 -11.42 -6.04 2.28
N SER A 71 -11.08 -6.37 3.53
CA SER A 71 -12.08 -6.70 4.57
C SER A 71 -11.91 -5.96 5.89
N GLY A 72 -10.80 -5.23 6.07
CA GLY A 72 -10.49 -4.56 7.33
C GLY A 72 -11.05 -3.15 7.46
N ILE A 73 -11.48 -2.51 6.36
CA ILE A 73 -11.91 -1.11 6.34
C ILE A 73 -13.41 -0.98 6.09
N ALA A 74 -13.93 -1.55 5.00
CA ALA A 74 -15.37 -1.57 4.72
C ALA A 74 -16.05 -2.71 5.50
N LYS A 75 -17.19 -2.42 6.13
CA LYS A 75 -17.98 -3.40 6.88
C LYS A 75 -18.78 -4.26 5.90
N LEU A 76 -18.29 -5.48 5.65
CA LEU A 76 -18.86 -6.38 4.63
C LEU A 76 -20.35 -6.68 4.83
N SER A 77 -20.82 -6.77 6.09
CA SER A 77 -22.24 -7.03 6.39
C SER A 77 -23.18 -5.94 5.89
N THR A 78 -22.70 -4.72 5.68
CA THR A 78 -23.49 -3.61 5.11
C THR A 78 -23.82 -3.85 3.63
N PHE A 79 -23.08 -4.73 2.95
CA PHE A 79 -23.21 -5.00 1.51
C PHE A 79 -23.76 -6.41 1.21
N GLU A 80 -24.25 -7.14 2.22
CA GLU A 80 -24.74 -8.52 2.03
C GLU A 80 -25.96 -8.59 1.10
N ASP A 81 -26.86 -7.62 1.21
CA ASP A 81 -28.06 -7.53 0.36
C ASP A 81 -27.71 -7.10 -1.08
N ASP A 82 -26.62 -6.35 -1.26
CA ASP A 82 -26.16 -5.82 -2.55
C ASP A 82 -24.65 -6.05 -2.79
N PRO A 83 -24.18 -7.30 -2.97
CA PRO A 83 -22.74 -7.61 -3.13
C PRO A 83 -22.12 -6.94 -4.36
N TYR A 84 -22.94 -6.63 -5.37
CA TYR A 84 -22.54 -5.88 -6.55
C TYR A 84 -22.00 -4.48 -6.21
N VAL A 85 -22.61 -3.81 -5.23
CA VAL A 85 -22.18 -2.46 -4.83
C VAL A 85 -20.79 -2.48 -4.21
N LEU A 86 -20.49 -3.53 -3.43
CA LEU A 86 -19.14 -3.72 -2.88
C LEU A 86 -18.10 -3.89 -4.00
N MET A 87 -18.39 -4.75 -4.99
CA MET A 87 -17.51 -4.95 -6.14
C MET A 87 -17.29 -3.65 -6.92
N TYR A 88 -18.37 -2.90 -7.15
CA TYR A 88 -18.30 -1.61 -7.83
C TYR A 88 -17.55 -0.55 -7.01
N GLY A 89 -17.70 -0.55 -5.69
CA GLY A 89 -16.95 0.31 -4.77
C GLY A 89 -15.45 0.06 -4.81
N PHE A 90 -15.03 -1.20 -4.88
CA PHE A 90 -13.62 -1.55 -5.10
C PHE A 90 -13.11 -1.13 -6.48
N LEU A 91 -13.91 -1.26 -7.53
CA LEU A 91 -13.55 -0.74 -8.85
C LEU A 91 -13.34 0.78 -8.83
N CYS A 92 -14.24 1.53 -8.19
CA CYS A 92 -14.10 2.97 -7.99
C CYS A 92 -12.85 3.33 -7.18
N THR A 93 -12.55 2.56 -6.13
CA THR A 93 -11.34 2.71 -5.32
C THR A 93 -10.08 2.56 -6.19
N LEU A 94 -10.01 1.51 -7.00
CA LEU A 94 -8.87 1.28 -7.90
C LEU A 94 -8.72 2.41 -8.92
N GLY A 95 -9.83 2.85 -9.53
CA GLY A 95 -9.82 3.96 -10.48
C GLY A 95 -9.34 5.27 -9.86
N ALA A 96 -9.90 5.65 -8.70
CA ALA A 96 -9.49 6.85 -7.97
C ALA A 96 -8.02 6.79 -7.53
N THR A 97 -7.58 5.63 -7.05
CA THR A 97 -6.19 5.38 -6.65
C THR A 97 -5.24 5.55 -7.85
N PHE A 98 -5.55 4.92 -8.98
CA PHE A 98 -4.74 5.02 -10.18
C PHE A 98 -4.61 6.46 -10.66
N ILE A 99 -5.72 7.18 -10.76
CA ILE A 99 -5.73 8.58 -11.19
C ILE A 99 -4.86 9.43 -10.25
N TRP A 100 -5.00 9.25 -8.94
CA TRP A 100 -4.20 9.97 -7.96
C TRP A 100 -2.70 9.67 -8.08
N LEU A 101 -2.33 8.39 -8.19
CA LEU A 101 -0.94 7.98 -8.36
C LEU A 101 -0.34 8.50 -9.66
N LEU A 102 -1.11 8.47 -10.76
CA LEU A 102 -0.68 9.01 -12.04
C LEU A 102 -0.40 10.52 -11.92
N VAL A 103 -1.33 11.28 -11.34
CA VAL A 103 -1.16 12.72 -11.12
C VAL A 103 0.05 13.01 -10.24
N ALA A 104 0.21 12.29 -9.13
CA ALA A 104 1.33 12.46 -8.22
C ALA A 104 2.68 12.13 -8.90
N THR A 105 2.73 11.04 -9.67
CA THR A 105 3.93 10.63 -10.41
C THR A 105 4.29 11.67 -11.47
N LEU A 106 3.32 12.18 -12.22
CA LEU A 106 3.54 13.24 -13.21
C LEU A 106 4.00 14.55 -12.57
N ALA A 107 3.55 14.83 -11.35
CA ALA A 107 3.98 15.97 -10.55
C ALA A 107 5.30 15.73 -9.79
N ASN A 108 5.93 14.55 -9.92
CA ASN A 108 7.12 14.12 -9.17
C ASN A 108 6.94 14.19 -7.64
N LEU A 109 5.73 13.94 -7.15
CA LEU A 109 5.39 13.93 -5.73
C LEU A 109 5.48 12.50 -5.19
N PRO A 110 6.36 12.21 -4.22
CA PRO A 110 6.36 10.91 -3.56
C PRO A 110 5.14 10.84 -2.63
N VAL A 111 4.10 10.13 -3.06
CA VAL A 111 2.86 9.93 -2.29
C VAL A 111 2.77 8.49 -1.79
N SER A 112 1.82 8.21 -0.89
CA SER A 112 1.57 6.84 -0.43
C SER A 112 0.34 6.23 -1.11
N SER A 113 0.57 5.15 -1.85
CA SER A 113 -0.46 4.33 -2.48
C SER A 113 -1.43 3.70 -1.46
N HIS A 114 -0.93 3.23 -0.32
CA HIS A 114 -1.76 2.67 0.76
C HIS A 114 -2.78 3.67 1.32
N HIS A 115 -2.41 4.95 1.46
CA HIS A 115 -3.34 5.99 1.90
C HIS A 115 -4.43 6.25 0.84
N ALA A 116 -4.06 6.25 -0.44
CA ALA A 116 -5.00 6.45 -1.54
C ALA A 116 -6.05 5.33 -1.60
N VAL A 117 -5.62 4.07 -1.50
CA VAL A 117 -6.53 2.90 -1.47
C VAL A 117 -7.42 2.94 -0.23
N ALA A 118 -6.85 3.14 0.97
CA ALA A 118 -7.64 3.20 2.20
C ALA A 118 -8.69 4.32 2.16
N GLY A 119 -8.30 5.51 1.67
CA GLY A 119 -9.21 6.64 1.48
C GLY A 119 -10.33 6.35 0.49
N GLY A 120 -10.02 5.68 -0.64
CA GLY A 120 -11.04 5.26 -1.60
C GLY A 120 -12.04 4.27 -1.01
N ILE A 121 -11.58 3.32 -0.20
CA ILE A 121 -12.44 2.33 0.48
C ILE A 121 -13.38 3.02 1.48
N ILE A 122 -12.82 3.89 2.32
CA ILE A 122 -13.61 4.72 3.24
C ILE A 122 -14.62 5.56 2.46
N GLY A 123 -14.20 6.16 1.35
CA GLY A 123 -15.04 6.99 0.50
C GLY A 123 -16.28 6.27 -0.01
N PHE A 124 -16.14 5.11 -0.65
CA PHE A 124 -17.31 4.40 -1.16
C PHE A 124 -18.18 3.84 -0.02
N ALA A 125 -17.57 3.38 1.08
CA ALA A 125 -18.30 2.86 2.22
C ALA A 125 -19.18 3.94 2.87
N LEU A 126 -18.63 5.15 3.07
CA LEU A 126 -19.35 6.31 3.59
C LEU A 126 -20.50 6.72 2.66
N VAL A 127 -20.28 6.72 1.35
CA VAL A 127 -21.30 7.10 0.36
C VAL A 127 -22.46 6.10 0.37
N TYR A 128 -22.19 4.80 0.50
CA TYR A 128 -23.23 3.78 0.45
C TYR A 128 -24.00 3.60 1.75
N GLY A 129 -23.29 3.39 2.86
CA GLY A 129 -23.91 3.00 4.14
C GLY A 129 -23.55 3.92 5.31
N GLY A 130 -23.01 5.11 5.03
CA GLY A 130 -22.69 6.11 6.05
C GLY A 130 -21.54 5.70 6.98
N GLY A 131 -21.46 6.36 8.14
CA GLY A 131 -20.39 6.13 9.11
C GLY A 131 -20.31 4.68 9.63
N ASP A 132 -21.44 3.98 9.71
CA ASP A 132 -21.54 2.61 10.22
C ASP A 132 -21.08 1.54 9.22
N ALA A 133 -20.92 1.91 7.93
CA ALA A 133 -20.36 1.05 6.90
C ALA A 133 -18.82 1.00 6.93
N VAL A 134 -18.18 1.81 7.77
CA VAL A 134 -16.73 1.79 7.99
C VAL A 134 -16.42 1.10 9.32
N VAL A 135 -15.50 0.15 9.29
CA VAL A 135 -14.97 -0.49 10.50
C VAL A 135 -13.92 0.44 11.11
N TRP A 136 -14.34 1.36 11.98
CA TRP A 136 -13.42 2.30 12.63
C TRP A 136 -12.49 1.58 13.61
N ALA A 137 -13.07 0.86 14.57
CA ALA A 137 -12.34 0.09 15.58
C ALA A 137 -13.17 -1.12 16.03
N GLY A 138 -12.55 -2.29 16.10
CA GLY A 138 -13.15 -3.50 16.66
C GLY A 138 -12.13 -4.30 17.46
N ARG A 139 -12.54 -5.01 18.52
CA ARG A 139 -11.62 -5.86 19.30
C ARG A 139 -11.37 -7.20 18.59
N LYS A 140 -10.12 -7.65 18.59
CA LYS A 140 -9.69 -8.99 18.18
C LYS A 140 -9.00 -9.69 19.36
N GLN A 141 -9.12 -11.02 19.38
CA GLN A 141 -8.51 -11.86 20.43
C GLN A 141 -7.01 -12.12 20.18
N ALA A 142 -6.54 -11.90 18.95
CA ALA A 142 -5.15 -12.06 18.55
C ALA A 142 -4.55 -10.70 18.16
N PHE A 143 -3.23 -10.58 18.25
CA PHE A 143 -2.51 -9.39 17.82
C PHE A 143 -2.65 -9.16 16.29
N PRO A 144 -2.89 -7.93 15.82
CA PRO A 144 -3.19 -6.72 16.61
C PRO A 144 -4.56 -6.81 17.27
N TYR A 145 -4.63 -6.56 18.59
CA TYR A 145 -5.85 -6.68 19.42
C TYR A 145 -6.97 -5.72 19.01
N VAL A 146 -6.69 -4.80 18.09
CA VAL A 146 -7.63 -3.86 17.49
C VAL A 146 -7.63 -4.09 15.98
N SER A 147 -8.83 -4.08 15.41
CA SER A 147 -9.14 -4.18 13.99
C SER A 147 -9.85 -2.92 13.51
N GLY A 148 -9.99 -2.78 12.20
CA GLY A 148 -10.57 -1.58 11.61
C GLY A 148 -9.51 -0.61 11.11
N PHE A 149 -9.93 0.63 10.89
CA PHE A 149 -9.09 1.70 10.37
C PHE A 149 -8.12 2.29 11.41
N VAL A 150 -8.49 2.33 12.69
CA VAL A 150 -7.63 2.87 13.77
C VAL A 150 -6.22 2.25 13.80
N PRO A 151 -6.02 0.91 13.82
CA PRO A 151 -4.67 0.34 13.83
C PRO A 151 -3.87 0.68 12.56
N ILE A 152 -4.52 0.89 11.41
CA ILE A 152 -3.88 1.34 10.18
C ILE A 152 -3.31 2.75 10.38
N VAL A 153 -4.12 3.68 10.90
CA VAL A 153 -3.68 5.06 11.20
C VAL A 153 -2.54 5.06 12.21
N VAL A 154 -2.64 4.27 13.28
CA VAL A 154 -1.56 4.13 14.27
C VAL A 154 -0.25 3.66 13.62
N SER A 155 -0.34 2.71 12.69
CA SER A 155 0.84 2.20 11.96
C SER A 155 1.53 3.27 11.13
N TRP A 156 0.80 4.27 10.62
CA TRP A 156 1.38 5.37 9.82
C TRP A 156 2.33 6.27 10.61
N PHE A 157 2.15 6.34 11.94
CA PHE A 157 3.04 7.09 12.82
C PHE A 157 4.13 6.22 13.42
N ILE A 158 3.79 4.99 13.83
CA ILE A 158 4.74 4.08 14.46
C ILE A 158 5.80 3.60 13.45
N SER A 159 5.42 3.32 12.20
CA SER A 159 6.36 2.73 11.23
C SER A 159 7.52 3.67 10.87
N PRO A 160 7.29 4.96 10.54
CA PRO A 160 8.40 5.89 10.30
C PRO A 160 9.28 6.10 11.54
N LEU A 161 8.69 6.13 12.74
CA LEU A 161 9.44 6.26 13.99
C LEU A 161 10.38 5.07 14.21
N LEU A 162 9.87 3.84 14.04
CA LEU A 162 10.67 2.63 14.17
C LEU A 162 11.74 2.52 13.08
N ALA A 163 11.41 2.91 11.85
CA ALA A 163 12.38 2.96 10.75
C ALA A 163 13.52 3.95 11.04
N GLY A 164 13.19 5.14 11.56
CA GLY A 164 14.17 6.14 11.98
C GLY A 164 15.07 5.66 13.11
N LEU A 165 14.49 5.00 14.13
CA LEU A 165 15.27 4.41 15.21
C LEU A 165 16.21 3.30 14.72
N ALA A 166 15.71 2.39 13.88
CA ALA A 166 16.52 1.33 13.30
C ALA A 166 17.67 1.90 12.44
N ALA A 167 17.39 2.90 11.61
CA ALA A 167 18.41 3.58 10.81
C ALA A 167 19.46 4.26 11.71
N ALA A 168 19.05 4.93 12.78
CA ALA A 168 19.97 5.57 13.72
C ALA A 168 20.88 4.55 14.43
N VAL A 169 20.32 3.40 14.86
CA VAL A 169 21.10 2.31 15.46
C VAL A 169 22.12 1.75 14.47
N LEU A 170 21.69 1.40 13.26
CA LEU A 170 22.57 0.85 12.23
C LEU A 170 23.69 1.83 11.85
N TYR A 171 23.36 3.11 11.70
CA TYR A 171 24.36 4.15 11.43
C TYR A 171 25.35 4.32 12.59
N SER A 172 24.87 4.32 13.83
CA SER A 172 25.71 4.44 15.03
C SER A 172 26.66 3.25 15.16
N MET A 173 26.18 2.03 14.86
CA MET A 173 27.00 0.82 14.81
C MET A 173 28.08 0.93 13.72
N ALA A 174 27.72 1.30 12.50
CA ALA A 174 28.67 1.47 11.41
C ALA A 174 29.73 2.54 11.73
N ARG A 175 29.30 3.65 12.34
CA ARG A 175 30.18 4.72 12.79
C ARG A 175 31.19 4.23 13.83
N PHE A 176 30.72 3.59 14.90
CA PHE A 176 31.58 3.13 15.99
C PHE A 176 32.51 1.98 15.56
N LEU A 177 32.02 1.03 14.76
CA LEU A 177 32.78 -0.17 14.39
C LEU A 177 33.76 0.05 13.24
N ILE A 178 33.45 0.95 12.31
CA ILE A 178 34.22 1.14 11.08
C ILE A 178 34.84 2.53 11.03
N LEU A 179 34.04 3.59 11.10
CA LEU A 179 34.51 4.96 10.81
C LEU A 179 35.39 5.54 11.92
N GLU A 180 35.10 5.23 13.18
CA GLU A 180 35.88 5.73 14.33
C GLU A 180 37.02 4.80 14.73
N ARG A 181 37.12 3.62 14.09
CA ARG A 181 38.34 2.80 14.12
C ARG A 181 39.37 3.32 13.14
N THR A 182 39.77 4.58 13.29
CA THR A 182 40.99 5.07 12.66
C THR A 182 42.15 4.38 13.36
N PHE A 183 42.90 3.59 12.59
CA PHE A 183 44.07 2.81 12.99
C PHE A 183 44.93 3.51 14.06
N ALA A 184 44.99 2.91 15.25
CA ALA A 184 46.10 3.08 16.18
C ALA A 184 47.22 2.11 15.80
#